data_AF-A0A9E2UJ93-F1
#
_entry.id   AF-A0A9E2UJ93-F1
#
_cell.length_a   1.000
_cell.length_b   1.000
_cell.length_c   1.000
_cell.angle_alpha   90.00
_cell.angle_beta   90.00
_cell.angle_gamma   90.00
#
_symmetry.space_group_name_H-M   'P 1'
#
loop_
_entity.id
_entity.type
_entity.pdbx_description
1 polymer ?
#
loop_
_entity_poly.entity_id
_entity_poly.type
_entity_poly.pdbx_seq_one_letter_code
_entity_poly.pdbx_strand_id
1 'polypeptide(L)'
;PPSYGPVVWNEDQEPIREKGTVEERLHQHMIATVSGDSRRSYGLFLGLAEDDKVRPMLADQLQYLGLIDLQDTVIGRKARNTGHKAIRARAITDLADFIGWDRSHGVYYMGVPDMAIGPLYYSLYDAVCVRIASEFPDAGVNLKQTNQTPLSPAEVEEMVRQLMEVDVDAVWNLLTIHLKNGKSIRSLGDTIQIGAAELILRTTVPRQFTNGQHPFDYCNVANHWMRSSDNPYQPRILYLMASFINDVAHENKLQNSVIEQEGASFDLSNRAPDSLLRGLDEAIMALDFPRTTALADAYLRSGADRKAYQSTVALCACRFQDDPHNQKITISTFEEYGHNSTHLRDRLLLATARLLAGWVKMPGERDCFARFEKDWSYH
;
A
#
# COMPACT_ATOMS: atom_id res chain seq x y z
N PRO A 1 25.04 -3.62 29.09
CA PRO A 1 24.75 -3.53 27.63
C PRO A 1 24.80 -4.93 26.99
N PRO A 2 23.92 -5.25 26.02
CA PRO A 2 24.14 -6.44 25.20
C PRO A 2 25.54 -6.39 24.58
N SER A 3 26.22 -7.53 24.48
CA SER A 3 27.62 -7.62 24.02
C SER A 3 27.78 -7.49 22.50
N TYR A 4 26.70 -7.30 21.76
CA TYR A 4 26.69 -7.09 20.32
C TYR A 4 26.06 -5.73 20.03
N GLY A 5 26.84 -4.84 19.40
CA GLY A 5 26.29 -3.66 18.74
C GLY A 5 25.46 -4.07 17.51
N PRO A 6 24.75 -3.12 16.89
CA PRO A 6 24.09 -3.38 15.61
C PRO A 6 25.11 -3.88 14.59
N VAL A 7 24.80 -5.01 13.94
CA VAL A 7 25.64 -5.57 12.86
C VAL A 7 25.43 -4.73 11.61
N VAL A 8 26.52 -4.20 11.07
CA VAL A 8 26.52 -3.52 9.77
C VAL A 8 26.56 -4.60 8.68
N TRP A 9 25.47 -4.77 7.97
CA TRP A 9 25.34 -5.80 6.92
C TRP A 9 25.85 -5.33 5.55
N ASN A 10 25.81 -4.03 5.28
CA ASN A 10 26.36 -3.41 4.07
C ASN A 10 27.20 -2.20 4.43
N GLU A 11 28.40 -2.10 3.85
CA GLU A 11 29.22 -0.90 3.95
C GLU A 11 28.62 0.22 3.10
N ASP A 12 28.79 1.46 3.55
CA ASP A 12 28.46 2.63 2.75
C ASP A 12 29.32 2.67 1.46
N GLN A 13 28.85 3.41 0.44
CA GLN A 13 29.48 3.42 -0.88
C GLN A 13 29.79 4.84 -1.35
N GLU A 14 30.86 4.98 -2.13
CA GLU A 14 31.12 6.20 -2.88
C GLU A 14 30.20 6.29 -4.11
N PRO A 15 29.76 7.51 -4.52
CA PRO A 15 28.96 7.69 -5.72
C PRO A 15 29.65 7.17 -6.99
N ILE A 16 28.99 6.28 -7.73
CA ILE A 16 29.45 5.79 -9.03
C ILE A 16 28.92 6.72 -10.12
N ARG A 17 29.82 7.42 -10.80
CA ARG A 17 29.51 8.37 -11.87
C ARG A 17 29.79 7.75 -13.23
N GLU A 18 28.78 7.15 -13.83
CA GLU A 18 28.88 6.63 -15.19
C GLU A 18 28.74 7.73 -16.24
N LYS A 19 29.35 7.51 -17.39
CA LYS A 19 29.17 8.34 -18.59
C LYS A 19 27.93 7.86 -19.35
N GLY A 20 27.37 8.72 -20.19
CA GLY A 20 26.21 8.39 -21.01
C GLY A 20 25.03 9.33 -20.75
N THR A 21 23.91 9.05 -21.38
CA THR A 21 22.67 9.80 -21.15
C THR A 21 22.07 9.49 -19.78
N VAL A 22 21.08 10.27 -19.34
CA VAL A 22 20.39 10.00 -18.08
C VAL A 22 19.69 8.63 -18.15
N GLU A 23 19.08 8.32 -19.29
CA GLU A 23 18.37 7.06 -19.55
C GLU A 23 19.32 5.86 -19.50
N GLU A 24 20.52 5.97 -20.07
CA GLU A 24 21.52 4.89 -20.02
C GLU A 24 21.96 4.62 -18.58
N ARG A 25 22.24 5.67 -17.80
CA ARG A 25 22.67 5.52 -16.40
C ARG A 25 21.55 4.98 -15.50
N LEU A 26 20.31 5.44 -15.70
CA LEU A 26 19.13 4.88 -15.06
C LEU A 26 18.94 3.41 -15.43
N HIS A 27 19.12 3.05 -16.69
CA HIS A 27 19.06 1.66 -17.13
C HIS A 27 20.13 0.77 -16.45
N GLN A 28 21.35 1.27 -16.29
CA GLN A 28 22.40 0.55 -15.55
C GLN A 28 22.05 0.37 -14.07
N HIS A 29 21.45 1.38 -13.43
CA HIS A 29 20.94 1.27 -12.06
C HIS A 29 19.82 0.23 -11.95
N MET A 30 18.90 0.17 -12.92
CA MET A 30 17.88 -0.87 -12.99
C MET A 30 18.52 -2.26 -13.10
N ILE A 31 19.45 -2.46 -14.04
CA ILE A 31 20.14 -3.75 -14.22
C ILE A 31 20.80 -4.21 -12.92
N ALA A 32 21.58 -3.34 -12.27
CA ALA A 32 22.27 -3.67 -11.02
C ALA A 32 21.27 -4.03 -9.90
N THR A 33 20.12 -3.37 -9.86
CA THR A 33 19.10 -3.64 -8.85
C THR A 33 18.43 -4.99 -9.08
N VAL A 34 17.98 -5.26 -10.30
CA VAL A 34 17.27 -6.52 -10.64
C VAL A 34 18.20 -7.74 -10.68
N SER A 35 19.50 -7.54 -10.89
CA SER A 35 20.50 -8.62 -10.83
C SER A 35 20.97 -8.93 -9.41
N GLY A 36 20.61 -8.09 -8.43
CA GLY A 36 21.01 -8.25 -7.04
C GLY A 36 22.41 -7.73 -6.70
N ASP A 37 23.00 -6.89 -7.56
CA ASP A 37 24.27 -6.23 -7.28
C ASP A 37 24.03 -4.99 -6.39
N SER A 38 23.80 -5.24 -5.10
CA SER A 38 23.46 -4.20 -4.11
C SER A 38 24.51 -3.10 -4.00
N ARG A 39 25.80 -3.46 -4.07
CA ARG A 39 26.89 -2.49 -4.00
C ARG A 39 26.87 -1.54 -5.20
N ARG A 40 26.77 -2.08 -6.41
CA ARG A 40 26.72 -1.28 -7.63
C ARG A 40 25.42 -0.49 -7.74
N SER A 41 24.29 -1.10 -7.42
CA SER A 41 22.97 -0.43 -7.41
C SER A 41 23.01 0.81 -6.50
N TYR A 42 23.45 0.66 -5.25
CA TYR A 42 23.54 1.77 -4.31
C TYR A 42 24.54 2.86 -4.77
N GLY A 43 25.74 2.48 -5.22
CA GLY A 43 26.71 3.44 -5.73
C GLY A 43 26.20 4.23 -6.95
N LEU A 44 25.50 3.57 -7.89
CA LEU A 44 24.87 4.24 -9.04
C LEU A 44 23.75 5.18 -8.62
N PHE A 45 22.91 4.76 -7.66
CA PHE A 45 21.87 5.60 -7.10
C PHE A 45 22.46 6.89 -6.51
N LEU A 46 23.51 6.78 -5.70
CA LEU A 46 24.18 7.94 -5.11
C LEU A 46 24.69 8.90 -6.18
N GLY A 47 25.34 8.38 -7.23
CA GLY A 47 25.83 9.21 -8.35
C GLY A 47 24.72 9.90 -9.15
N LEU A 48 23.55 9.25 -9.28
CA LEU A 48 22.37 9.83 -9.92
C LEU A 48 21.70 10.90 -9.03
N ALA A 49 21.69 10.72 -7.71
CA ALA A 49 21.05 11.63 -6.76
C ALA A 49 21.78 12.98 -6.60
N GLU A 50 23.06 13.06 -6.99
CA GLU A 50 23.83 14.32 -6.99
C GLU A 50 23.28 15.37 -7.97
N ASP A 51 22.63 14.93 -9.06
CA ASP A 51 22.08 15.81 -10.09
C ASP A 51 20.60 16.11 -9.81
N ASP A 52 20.31 17.36 -9.46
CA ASP A 52 18.97 17.82 -9.10
C ASP A 52 17.93 17.61 -10.21
N LYS A 53 18.35 17.66 -11.47
CA LYS A 53 17.49 17.42 -12.63
C LYS A 53 17.16 15.95 -12.84
N VAL A 54 17.99 15.05 -12.31
CA VAL A 54 17.82 13.59 -12.43
C VAL A 54 16.96 13.03 -11.30
N ARG A 55 16.93 13.68 -10.13
CA ARG A 55 16.18 13.23 -8.93
C ARG A 55 14.73 12.81 -9.22
N PRO A 56 13.91 13.54 -10.00
CA PRO A 56 12.55 13.10 -10.29
C PRO A 56 12.48 11.77 -11.06
N MET A 57 13.37 11.58 -12.04
CA MET A 57 13.45 10.33 -12.82
C MET A 57 14.01 9.17 -11.99
N LEU A 58 14.95 9.47 -11.09
CA LEU A 58 15.48 8.49 -10.15
C LEU A 58 14.43 8.04 -9.14
N ALA A 59 13.64 8.97 -8.60
CA ALA A 59 12.52 8.68 -7.71
C ALA A 59 11.47 7.81 -8.40
N ASP A 60 11.08 8.16 -9.63
CA ASP A 60 10.17 7.37 -10.46
C ASP A 60 10.68 5.93 -10.64
N GLN A 61 11.95 5.79 -11.03
CA GLN A 61 12.55 4.49 -11.26
C GLN A 61 12.65 3.67 -9.97
N LEU A 62 13.01 4.28 -8.84
CA LEU A 62 13.13 3.56 -7.57
C LEU A 62 11.78 2.98 -7.13
N GLN A 63 10.70 3.77 -7.23
CA GLN A 63 9.35 3.30 -6.93
C GLN A 63 8.92 2.19 -7.89
N TYR A 64 9.17 2.35 -9.19
CA TYR A 64 8.90 1.32 -10.19
C TYR A 64 9.64 0.00 -9.88
N LEU A 65 10.92 0.06 -9.54
CA LEU A 65 11.72 -1.12 -9.16
C LEU A 65 11.15 -1.82 -7.92
N GLY A 66 10.66 -1.05 -6.94
CA GLY A 66 9.99 -1.60 -5.76
C GLY A 66 8.65 -2.25 -6.07
N LEU A 67 7.91 -1.70 -7.04
CA LEU A 67 6.60 -2.23 -7.44
C LEU A 67 6.71 -3.54 -8.22
N ILE A 68 7.73 -3.69 -9.08
CA ILE A 68 7.90 -4.90 -9.89
C ILE A 68 8.53 -6.08 -9.14
N ASP A 69 9.17 -5.85 -7.99
CA ASP A 69 9.69 -6.90 -7.11
C ASP A 69 8.58 -7.37 -6.15
N LEU A 70 7.58 -8.05 -6.73
CA LEU A 70 6.49 -8.68 -6.03
C LEU A 70 6.47 -10.17 -6.36
N GLN A 71 6.37 -11.00 -5.33
CA GLN A 71 6.33 -12.44 -5.51
C GLN A 71 5.03 -12.91 -6.19
N ASP A 72 5.12 -14.05 -6.86
CA ASP A 72 4.01 -14.71 -7.57
C ASP A 72 2.87 -15.11 -6.66
N THR A 73 3.18 -15.70 -5.51
CA THR A 73 2.18 -16.16 -4.54
C THR A 73 2.74 -16.14 -3.12
N VAL A 74 1.90 -15.75 -2.16
CA VAL A 74 2.07 -15.96 -0.72
C VAL A 74 1.60 -17.34 -0.27
N ILE A 75 0.80 -18.05 -1.07
CA ILE A 75 0.16 -19.31 -0.69
C ILE A 75 1.21 -20.38 -0.42
N GLY A 76 1.15 -20.96 0.78
CA GLY A 76 2.10 -22.01 1.19
C GLY A 76 3.56 -21.56 1.31
N ARG A 77 3.85 -20.25 1.26
CA ARG A 77 5.20 -19.71 1.38
C ARG A 77 5.53 -19.31 2.81
N LYS A 78 6.73 -19.72 3.27
CA LYS A 78 7.31 -19.33 4.57
C LYS A 78 8.01 -17.97 4.53
N ALA A 79 8.80 -17.72 3.48
CA ALA A 79 9.35 -16.39 3.18
C ALA A 79 8.40 -15.69 2.21
N ARG A 80 8.00 -14.46 2.52
CA ARG A 80 7.04 -13.70 1.72
C ARG A 80 7.64 -12.33 1.38
N ASN A 81 7.86 -12.03 0.10
CA ASN A 81 8.03 -10.64 -0.34
C ASN A 81 6.63 -10.03 -0.57
N THR A 82 6.10 -9.38 0.48
CA THR A 82 4.75 -8.81 0.52
C THR A 82 4.73 -7.33 0.11
N GLY A 83 5.49 -6.97 -0.92
CA GLY A 83 5.51 -5.60 -1.45
C GLY A 83 6.27 -4.58 -0.60
N HIS A 84 7.09 -5.03 0.35
CA HIS A 84 7.84 -4.13 1.24
C HIS A 84 8.82 -3.23 0.49
N LYS A 85 9.39 -3.67 -0.63
CA LYS A 85 10.30 -2.86 -1.43
C LYS A 85 9.61 -1.65 -2.06
N ALA A 86 8.35 -1.78 -2.50
CA ALA A 86 7.57 -0.64 -2.95
C ALA A 86 7.40 0.40 -1.83
N ILE A 87 7.02 -0.05 -0.64
CA ILE A 87 6.85 0.81 0.54
C ILE A 87 8.18 1.51 0.91
N ARG A 88 9.29 0.77 0.91
CA ARG A 88 10.62 1.34 1.17
C ARG A 88 11.02 2.36 0.11
N ALA A 89 10.85 2.03 -1.17
CA ALA A 89 11.15 2.92 -2.27
C ALA A 89 10.43 4.27 -2.13
N ARG A 90 9.11 4.22 -1.84
CA ARG A 90 8.32 5.42 -1.58
C ARG A 90 8.79 6.16 -0.33
N ALA A 91 9.03 5.46 0.78
CA ALA A 91 9.51 6.09 2.01
C ALA A 91 10.86 6.81 1.81
N ILE A 92 11.76 6.24 1.02
CA ILE A 92 13.05 6.87 0.66
C ILE A 92 12.81 8.19 -0.08
N THR A 93 11.97 8.18 -1.11
CA THR A 93 11.70 9.37 -1.93
C THR A 93 10.94 10.44 -1.14
N ASP A 94 9.91 10.05 -0.38
CA ASP A 94 9.09 10.99 0.39
C ASP A 94 9.91 11.65 1.51
N LEU A 95 10.77 10.88 2.19
CA LEU A 95 11.69 11.45 3.18
C LEU A 95 12.72 12.36 2.51
N ALA A 96 13.21 12.01 1.33
CA ALA A 96 14.16 12.85 0.60
C ALA A 96 13.54 14.17 0.12
N ASP A 97 12.29 14.16 -0.33
CA ASP A 97 11.55 15.36 -0.67
C ASP A 97 11.27 16.22 0.57
N PHE A 98 10.95 15.59 1.70
CA PHE A 98 10.64 16.29 2.94
C PHE A 98 11.87 16.93 3.61
N ILE A 99 12.97 16.19 3.76
CA ILE A 99 14.18 16.69 4.41
C ILE A 99 15.17 17.32 3.44
N GLY A 100 14.93 17.22 2.13
CA GLY A 100 15.82 17.68 1.07
C GLY A 100 16.90 16.63 0.74
N TRP A 101 16.98 16.29 -0.55
CA TRP A 101 17.84 15.23 -1.10
C TRP A 101 19.31 15.34 -0.71
N ASP A 102 19.86 16.57 -0.64
CA ASP A 102 21.25 16.80 -0.23
C ASP A 102 21.54 16.37 1.22
N ARG A 103 20.50 16.25 2.06
CA ARG A 103 20.58 15.82 3.47
C ARG A 103 20.15 14.37 3.67
N SER A 104 19.85 13.65 2.59
CA SER A 104 19.19 12.34 2.65
C SER A 104 20.13 11.15 2.54
N HIS A 105 21.45 11.35 2.60
CA HIS A 105 22.43 10.24 2.52
C HIS A 105 22.11 9.10 3.50
N GLY A 106 21.78 9.41 4.76
CA GLY A 106 21.38 8.40 5.74
C GLY A 106 20.09 7.65 5.36
N VAL A 107 19.13 8.32 4.72
CA VAL A 107 17.90 7.71 4.20
C VAL A 107 18.24 6.76 3.05
N TYR A 108 19.12 7.18 2.13
CA TYR A 108 19.56 6.36 1.00
C TYR A 108 20.27 5.10 1.49
N TYR A 109 21.24 5.25 2.41
CA TYR A 109 21.97 4.15 3.02
C TYR A 109 21.05 3.14 3.69
N MET A 110 19.99 3.59 4.37
CA MET A 110 19.04 2.71 5.05
C MET A 110 18.15 1.89 4.10
N GLY A 111 17.85 2.41 2.91
CA GLY A 111 16.78 1.87 2.07
C GLY A 111 17.20 1.38 0.69
N VAL A 112 18.11 2.08 0.01
CA VAL A 112 18.48 1.79 -1.38
C VAL A 112 19.23 0.45 -1.52
N PRO A 113 20.23 0.12 -0.66
CA PRO A 113 20.91 -1.17 -0.78
C PRO A 113 19.95 -2.37 -0.77
N ASP A 114 18.90 -2.29 0.05
CA ASP A 114 17.92 -3.35 0.27
C ASP A 114 16.97 -3.55 -0.92
N MET A 115 16.89 -2.58 -1.84
CA MET A 115 16.17 -2.75 -3.11
C MET A 115 16.78 -3.85 -3.97
N ALA A 116 18.09 -4.08 -3.85
CA ALA A 116 18.86 -5.06 -4.60
C ALA A 116 19.24 -6.30 -3.78
N ILE A 117 18.72 -6.46 -2.56
CA ILE A 117 18.99 -7.65 -1.73
C ILE A 117 17.89 -8.68 -1.94
N GLY A 118 18.30 -9.94 -2.00
CA GLY A 118 17.42 -11.07 -2.22
C GLY A 118 16.56 -11.45 -1.01
N PRO A 119 15.51 -12.27 -1.22
CA PRO A 119 15.12 -12.86 -2.50
C PRO A 119 14.51 -11.83 -3.46
N LEU A 120 14.86 -11.93 -4.75
CA LEU A 120 14.32 -11.10 -5.83
C LEU A 120 13.27 -11.91 -6.58
N TYR A 121 12.06 -11.37 -6.72
CA TYR A 121 10.95 -12.07 -7.35
C TYR A 121 10.41 -11.28 -8.54
N TYR A 122 10.76 -11.73 -9.74
CA TYR A 122 10.30 -11.13 -11.00
C TYR A 122 9.46 -12.06 -11.87
N SER A 123 9.13 -13.27 -11.40
CA SER A 123 8.34 -14.25 -12.17
C SER A 123 6.93 -13.75 -12.47
N LEU A 124 6.26 -13.12 -11.49
CA LEU A 124 4.95 -12.52 -11.69
C LEU A 124 5.03 -11.38 -12.69
N TYR A 125 6.01 -10.49 -12.53
CA TYR A 125 6.22 -9.35 -13.41
C TYR A 125 6.55 -9.77 -14.84
N ASP A 126 7.36 -10.82 -15.03
CA ASP A 126 7.64 -11.43 -16.33
C ASP A 126 6.37 -11.98 -17.00
N ALA A 127 5.56 -12.75 -16.27
CA ALA A 127 4.28 -13.26 -16.77
C ALA A 127 3.32 -12.13 -17.18
N VAL A 128 3.27 -11.04 -16.41
CA VAL A 128 2.50 -9.84 -16.76
C VAL A 128 3.04 -9.16 -18.02
N CYS A 129 4.36 -9.08 -18.18
CA CYS A 129 4.96 -8.53 -19.39
C CYS A 129 4.55 -9.32 -20.64
N VAL A 130 4.60 -10.66 -20.56
CA VAL A 130 4.14 -11.54 -21.64
C VAL A 130 2.66 -11.32 -21.94
N ARG A 131 1.81 -11.27 -20.91
CA ARG A 131 0.37 -11.05 -21.05
C ARG A 131 0.05 -9.70 -21.70
N ILE A 132 0.67 -8.62 -21.25
CA ILE A 132 0.44 -7.29 -21.83
C ILE A 132 0.90 -7.24 -23.30
N ALA A 133 2.07 -7.82 -23.60
CA ALA A 133 2.60 -7.86 -24.97
C ALA A 133 1.72 -8.69 -25.93
N SER A 134 1.04 -9.73 -25.43
CA SER A 134 0.13 -10.53 -26.26
C SER A 134 -1.23 -9.87 -26.50
N GLU A 135 -1.70 -9.05 -25.56
CA GLU A 135 -3.06 -8.51 -25.60
C GLU A 135 -3.14 -7.08 -26.19
N PHE A 136 -2.04 -6.32 -26.18
CA PHE A 136 -2.02 -4.91 -26.55
C PHE A 136 -0.89 -4.59 -27.54
N PRO A 137 -1.16 -3.74 -28.56
CA PRO A 137 -0.11 -3.17 -29.42
C PRO A 137 0.96 -2.46 -28.60
N ASP A 138 2.22 -2.51 -29.08
CA ASP A 138 3.39 -1.87 -28.45
C ASP A 138 3.52 -2.16 -26.95
N ALA A 139 3.08 -3.36 -26.52
CA ALA A 139 3.04 -3.78 -25.13
C ALA A 139 2.34 -2.77 -24.19
N GLY A 140 1.27 -2.13 -24.68
CA GLY A 140 0.39 -1.28 -23.87
C GLY A 140 0.97 0.07 -23.46
N VAL A 141 2.10 0.49 -24.03
CA VAL A 141 2.82 1.74 -23.69
C VAL A 141 1.94 3.00 -23.75
N ASN A 142 0.94 3.02 -24.63
CA ASN A 142 0.06 4.18 -24.82
C ASN A 142 -1.25 4.13 -24.00
N LEU A 143 -1.48 3.06 -23.22
CA LEU A 143 -2.76 2.86 -22.52
C LEU A 143 -3.06 3.98 -21.52
N LYS A 144 -2.04 4.56 -20.87
CA LYS A 144 -2.24 5.68 -19.94
C LYS A 144 -2.87 6.87 -20.66
N GLN A 145 -2.42 7.15 -21.88
CA GLN A 145 -2.88 8.29 -22.68
C GLN A 145 -4.23 8.00 -23.33
N THR A 146 -4.45 6.78 -23.84
CA THR A 146 -5.67 6.44 -24.58
C THR A 146 -6.86 6.10 -23.69
N ASN A 147 -6.62 5.56 -22.49
CA ASN A 147 -7.68 5.08 -21.62
C ASN A 147 -8.07 6.14 -20.58
N GLN A 148 -9.17 6.84 -20.81
CA GLN A 148 -9.64 7.93 -19.95
C GLN A 148 -11.00 7.66 -19.30
N THR A 149 -11.70 6.58 -19.68
CA THR A 149 -13.06 6.32 -19.21
C THR A 149 -13.05 5.72 -17.80
N PRO A 150 -13.73 6.29 -16.79
CA PRO A 150 -13.83 5.65 -15.48
C PRO A 150 -14.68 4.37 -15.54
N LEU A 151 -14.52 3.51 -14.53
CA LEU A 151 -15.44 2.42 -14.27
C LEU A 151 -16.78 3.01 -13.79
N SER A 152 -17.88 2.43 -14.25
CA SER A 152 -19.21 2.69 -13.70
C SER A 152 -19.35 2.04 -12.31
N PRO A 153 -20.31 2.48 -11.48
CA PRO A 153 -20.53 1.88 -10.17
C PRO A 153 -20.72 0.36 -10.19
N ALA A 154 -21.46 -0.16 -11.18
CA ALA A 154 -21.65 -1.60 -11.35
C ALA A 154 -20.35 -2.33 -11.71
N GLU A 155 -19.50 -1.75 -12.56
CA GLU A 155 -18.19 -2.32 -12.88
C GLU A 155 -17.25 -2.31 -11.67
N VAL A 156 -17.30 -1.27 -10.83
CA VAL A 156 -16.54 -1.20 -9.58
C VAL A 156 -16.95 -2.33 -8.63
N GLU A 157 -18.25 -2.48 -8.36
CA GLU A 157 -18.78 -3.51 -7.46
C GLU A 157 -18.45 -4.92 -7.95
N GLU A 158 -18.64 -5.17 -9.24
CA GLU A 158 -18.38 -6.47 -9.85
C GLU A 158 -16.88 -6.81 -9.83
N MET A 159 -16.01 -5.84 -10.11
CA MET A 159 -14.57 -6.05 -10.05
C MET A 159 -14.09 -6.34 -8.62
N VAL A 160 -14.58 -5.60 -7.61
CA VAL A 160 -14.26 -5.85 -6.20
C VAL A 160 -14.68 -7.26 -5.78
N ARG A 161 -15.87 -7.72 -6.22
CA ARG A 161 -16.34 -9.08 -5.99
C ARG A 161 -15.41 -10.12 -6.63
N GLN A 162 -15.10 -9.96 -7.93
CA GLN A 162 -14.27 -10.92 -8.65
C GLN A 162 -12.84 -11.01 -8.09
N LEU A 163 -12.24 -9.90 -7.64
CA LEU A 163 -10.92 -9.92 -6.98
C LEU A 163 -10.83 -10.93 -5.82
N MET A 164 -11.95 -11.19 -5.13
CA MET A 164 -12.02 -12.11 -3.99
C MET A 164 -12.36 -13.55 -4.38
N GLU A 165 -13.18 -13.72 -5.41
CA GLU A 165 -13.92 -14.97 -5.64
C GLU A 165 -13.37 -15.83 -6.76
N VAL A 166 -12.88 -15.22 -7.85
CA VAL A 166 -12.41 -15.96 -9.03
C VAL A 166 -10.90 -16.25 -8.94
N ASP A 167 -10.38 -17.10 -9.81
CA ASP A 167 -8.94 -17.34 -9.93
C ASP A 167 -8.20 -16.17 -10.61
N VAL A 168 -6.88 -16.18 -10.51
CA VAL A 168 -6.03 -15.10 -11.03
C VAL A 168 -6.12 -14.91 -12.54
N ASP A 169 -6.33 -15.97 -13.32
CA ASP A 169 -6.46 -15.88 -14.78
C ASP A 169 -7.77 -15.16 -15.15
N ALA A 170 -8.86 -15.45 -14.44
CA ALA A 170 -10.13 -14.74 -14.59
C ALA A 170 -10.00 -13.25 -14.22
N VAL A 171 -9.28 -12.91 -13.14
CA VAL A 171 -8.98 -11.52 -12.78
C VAL A 171 -8.17 -10.82 -13.88
N TRP A 172 -7.17 -11.49 -14.45
CA TRP A 172 -6.36 -10.94 -15.55
C TRP A 172 -7.19 -10.74 -16.82
N ASN A 173 -8.10 -11.66 -17.13
CA ASN A 173 -9.06 -11.51 -18.22
C ASN A 173 -9.96 -10.28 -18.02
N LEU A 174 -10.48 -10.08 -16.80
CA LEU A 174 -11.31 -8.92 -16.46
C LEU A 174 -10.54 -7.61 -16.67
N LEU A 175 -9.31 -7.50 -16.15
CA LEU A 175 -8.45 -6.33 -16.35
C LEU A 175 -8.17 -6.07 -17.83
N THR A 176 -7.82 -7.11 -18.59
CA THR A 176 -7.57 -6.99 -20.03
C THR A 176 -8.81 -6.47 -20.76
N ILE A 177 -10.00 -6.96 -20.43
CA ILE A 177 -11.26 -6.51 -21.03
C ILE A 177 -11.51 -5.03 -20.74
N HIS A 178 -11.36 -4.60 -19.48
CA HIS A 178 -11.53 -3.19 -19.12
C HIS A 178 -10.52 -2.28 -19.84
N LEU A 179 -9.24 -2.68 -19.88
CA LEU A 179 -8.20 -1.92 -20.59
C LEU A 179 -8.48 -1.85 -22.11
N LYS A 180 -8.93 -2.93 -22.74
CA LYS A 180 -9.34 -2.91 -24.17
C LYS A 180 -10.53 -1.99 -24.43
N ASN A 181 -11.44 -1.88 -23.45
CA ASN A 181 -12.60 -1.00 -23.51
C ASN A 181 -12.29 0.46 -23.12
N GLY A 182 -11.00 0.84 -23.03
CA GLY A 182 -10.59 2.22 -22.78
C GLY A 182 -10.78 2.66 -21.32
N LYS A 183 -10.92 1.73 -20.37
CA LYS A 183 -11.03 2.07 -18.95
C LYS A 183 -9.71 2.57 -18.40
N SER A 184 -9.78 3.71 -17.71
CA SER A 184 -8.61 4.41 -17.21
C SER A 184 -7.85 3.57 -16.19
N ILE A 185 -6.52 3.63 -16.28
CA ILE A 185 -5.61 2.98 -15.36
C ILE A 185 -5.90 3.42 -13.93
N ARG A 186 -6.11 4.73 -13.73
CA ARG A 186 -6.42 5.29 -12.41
C ARG A 186 -7.72 4.75 -11.84
N SER A 187 -8.79 4.67 -12.64
CA SER A 187 -10.06 4.13 -12.13
C SER A 187 -9.96 2.64 -11.79
N LEU A 188 -9.15 1.87 -12.53
CA LEU A 188 -8.86 0.48 -12.21
C LEU A 188 -8.05 0.38 -10.91
N GLY A 189 -6.98 1.17 -10.76
CA GLY A 189 -6.19 1.23 -9.52
C GLY A 189 -7.00 1.65 -8.29
N ASP A 190 -7.88 2.64 -8.43
CA ASP A 190 -8.80 3.05 -7.38
C ASP A 190 -9.76 1.91 -7.00
N THR A 191 -10.26 1.15 -7.97
CA THR A 191 -11.15 -0.01 -7.74
C THR A 191 -10.42 -1.16 -7.05
N ILE A 192 -9.19 -1.44 -7.48
CA ILE A 192 -8.32 -2.45 -6.88
C ILE A 192 -8.00 -2.07 -5.42
N GLN A 193 -7.79 -0.78 -5.10
CA GLN A 193 -7.61 -0.33 -3.71
C GLN A 193 -8.85 -0.61 -2.84
N ILE A 194 -10.06 -0.47 -3.38
CA ILE A 194 -11.28 -0.90 -2.68
C ILE A 194 -11.27 -2.41 -2.46
N GLY A 195 -10.79 -3.19 -3.43
CA GLY A 195 -10.51 -4.62 -3.24
C GLY A 195 -9.53 -4.88 -2.09
N ALA A 196 -8.44 -4.13 -1.99
CA ALA A 196 -7.50 -4.29 -0.88
C ALA A 196 -8.13 -3.94 0.48
N ALA A 197 -8.99 -2.90 0.52
CA ALA A 197 -9.79 -2.58 1.71
C ALA A 197 -10.73 -3.73 2.07
N GLU A 198 -11.28 -4.41 1.07
CA GLU A 198 -12.20 -5.53 1.25
C GLU A 198 -11.53 -6.73 1.93
N LEU A 199 -10.24 -7.01 1.66
CA LEU A 199 -9.49 -8.04 2.39
C LEU A 199 -9.49 -7.81 3.90
N ILE A 200 -9.21 -6.56 4.31
CA ILE A 200 -9.20 -6.15 5.71
C ILE A 200 -10.59 -6.33 6.32
N LEU A 201 -11.60 -5.84 5.60
CA LEU A 201 -13.01 -5.88 5.98
C LEU A 201 -13.53 -7.30 6.18
N ARG A 202 -13.03 -8.27 5.41
CA ARG A 202 -13.39 -9.69 5.53
C ARG A 202 -12.55 -10.48 6.54
N THR A 203 -11.43 -9.91 7.01
CA THR A 203 -10.54 -10.61 7.95
C THR A 203 -11.20 -10.72 9.32
N THR A 204 -11.21 -11.94 9.89
CA THR A 204 -11.79 -12.25 11.21
C THR A 204 -10.77 -12.83 12.20
N VAL A 205 -9.58 -13.20 11.73
CA VAL A 205 -8.52 -13.76 12.58
C VAL A 205 -7.46 -12.69 12.83
N PRO A 206 -7.19 -12.29 14.09
CA PRO A 206 -6.26 -11.20 14.42
C PRO A 206 -4.89 -11.30 13.73
N ARG A 207 -4.28 -12.50 13.71
CA ARG A 207 -2.97 -12.73 13.08
C ARG A 207 -2.95 -12.60 11.55
N GLN A 208 -4.11 -12.51 10.90
CA GLN A 208 -4.24 -12.39 9.44
C GLN A 208 -4.44 -10.95 8.97
N PHE A 209 -4.65 -9.97 9.88
CA PHE A 209 -4.76 -8.56 9.49
C PHE A 209 -3.49 -8.04 8.81
N THR A 210 -2.32 -8.58 9.16
CA THR A 210 -1.04 -8.42 8.43
C THR A 210 -1.16 -8.79 6.96
N ASN A 211 -1.77 -9.94 6.66
CA ASN A 211 -1.93 -10.41 5.28
C ASN A 211 -2.83 -9.47 4.47
N GLY A 212 -3.88 -8.90 5.06
CA GLY A 212 -4.74 -7.90 4.39
C GLY A 212 -4.09 -6.52 4.27
N GLN A 213 -3.27 -6.12 5.26
CA GLN A 213 -2.57 -4.85 5.25
C GLN A 213 -1.52 -4.76 4.12
N HIS A 214 -0.73 -5.81 3.90
CA HIS A 214 0.37 -5.73 2.93
C HIS A 214 -0.09 -5.39 1.49
N PRO A 215 -1.12 -6.05 0.91
CA PRO A 215 -1.70 -5.64 -0.35
C PRO A 215 -2.25 -4.22 -0.32
N PHE A 216 -2.85 -3.79 0.79
CA PHE A 216 -3.38 -2.43 0.92
C PHE A 216 -2.27 -1.38 0.79
N ASP A 217 -1.19 -1.53 1.55
CA ASP A 217 -0.05 -0.60 1.52
C ASP A 217 0.66 -0.65 0.16
N TYR A 218 0.81 -1.84 -0.44
CA TYR A 218 1.37 -1.98 -1.79
C TYR A 218 0.52 -1.24 -2.84
N CYS A 219 -0.80 -1.42 -2.79
CA CYS A 219 -1.72 -0.74 -3.72
C CYS A 219 -1.71 0.78 -3.51
N ASN A 220 -1.57 1.28 -2.28
CA ASN A 220 -1.45 2.71 -2.02
C ASN A 220 -0.18 3.28 -2.67
N VAL A 221 0.96 2.60 -2.55
CA VAL A 221 2.20 3.01 -3.24
C VAL A 221 2.02 2.96 -4.76
N ALA A 222 1.41 1.90 -5.29
CA ALA A 222 1.16 1.75 -6.72
C ALA A 222 0.27 2.89 -7.25
N ASN A 223 -0.81 3.20 -6.55
CA ASN A 223 -1.72 4.28 -6.92
C ASN A 223 -1.06 5.65 -6.79
N HIS A 224 -0.27 5.88 -5.74
CA HIS A 224 0.56 7.09 -5.62
C HIS A 224 1.44 7.26 -6.86
N TRP A 225 2.21 6.23 -7.20
CA TRP A 225 3.10 6.22 -8.36
C TRP A 225 2.33 6.44 -9.67
N MET A 226 1.19 5.78 -9.89
CA MET A 226 0.36 6.00 -11.08
C MET A 226 -0.15 7.45 -11.20
N ARG A 227 -0.39 8.13 -10.08
CA ARG A 227 -0.84 9.53 -10.05
C ARG A 227 0.29 10.52 -10.34
N SER A 228 1.54 10.21 -9.97
CA SER A 228 2.68 11.13 -10.06
C SER A 228 3.66 10.82 -11.20
N SER A 229 3.59 9.63 -11.79
CA SER A 229 4.51 9.15 -12.82
C SER A 229 3.92 9.24 -14.23
N ASP A 230 4.76 9.43 -15.24
CA ASP A 230 4.43 9.26 -16.67
C ASP A 230 4.97 7.95 -17.27
N ASN A 231 5.43 7.04 -16.44
CA ASN A 231 6.01 5.78 -16.88
C ASN A 231 4.99 4.95 -17.72
N PRO A 232 5.36 4.52 -18.93
CA PRO A 232 4.44 3.83 -19.84
C PRO A 232 4.08 2.42 -19.36
N TYR A 233 4.77 1.88 -18.36
CA TYR A 233 4.55 0.52 -17.85
C TYR A 233 3.51 0.43 -16.73
N GLN A 234 2.82 1.53 -16.41
CA GLN A 234 1.72 1.56 -15.44
C GLN A 234 0.67 0.45 -15.59
N PRO A 235 0.20 0.08 -16.81
CA PRO A 235 -0.78 -0.99 -16.96
C PRO A 235 -0.34 -2.31 -16.33
N ARG A 236 0.96 -2.62 -16.33
CA ARG A 236 1.51 -3.86 -15.75
C ARG A 236 1.29 -3.92 -14.25
N ILE A 237 1.41 -2.79 -13.57
CA ILE A 237 1.27 -2.72 -12.12
C ILE A 237 -0.16 -3.06 -11.67
N LEU A 238 -1.19 -2.77 -12.48
CA LEU A 238 -2.57 -3.18 -12.18
C LEU A 238 -2.70 -4.70 -12.02
N TYR A 239 -2.00 -5.48 -12.85
CA TYR A 239 -2.03 -6.94 -12.77
C TYR A 239 -1.32 -7.43 -11.50
N LEU A 240 -0.18 -6.80 -11.13
CA LEU A 240 0.52 -7.11 -9.89
C LEU A 240 -0.36 -6.84 -8.65
N MET A 241 -0.99 -5.66 -8.60
CA MET A 241 -1.90 -5.30 -7.51
C MET A 241 -3.06 -6.29 -7.40
N ALA A 242 -3.71 -6.60 -8.53
CA ALA A 242 -4.86 -7.50 -8.55
C ALA A 242 -4.48 -8.94 -8.19
N SER A 243 -3.34 -9.45 -8.70
CA SER A 243 -2.80 -10.75 -8.31
C SER A 243 -2.52 -10.83 -6.82
N PHE A 244 -1.93 -9.79 -6.22
CA PHE A 244 -1.62 -9.81 -4.80
C PHE A 244 -2.89 -9.89 -3.94
N ILE A 245 -3.92 -9.12 -4.28
CA ILE A 245 -5.20 -9.14 -3.57
C ILE A 245 -5.86 -10.51 -3.70
N ASN A 246 -5.93 -11.04 -4.92
CA ASN A 246 -6.55 -12.32 -5.20
C ASN A 246 -5.86 -13.45 -4.43
N ASP A 247 -4.53 -13.49 -4.49
CA ASP A 247 -3.74 -14.53 -3.82
C ASP A 247 -3.91 -14.48 -2.28
N VAL A 248 -3.95 -13.28 -1.69
CA VAL A 248 -4.25 -13.11 -0.25
C VAL A 248 -5.68 -13.49 0.10
N ALA A 249 -6.66 -13.18 -0.75
CA ALA A 249 -8.06 -13.58 -0.55
C ALA A 249 -8.18 -15.11 -0.48
N HIS A 250 -7.49 -15.81 -1.38
CA HIS A 250 -7.52 -17.28 -1.45
C HIS A 250 -6.73 -17.93 -0.30
N GLU A 251 -5.52 -17.45 0.03
CA GLU A 251 -4.72 -17.92 1.17
C GLU A 251 -5.52 -17.87 2.49
N ASN A 252 -6.30 -16.79 2.68
CA ASN A 252 -7.02 -16.54 3.92
C ASN A 252 -8.51 -16.93 3.86
N LYS A 253 -8.97 -17.50 2.73
CA LYS A 253 -10.37 -17.94 2.51
C LYS A 253 -11.40 -16.83 2.72
N LEU A 254 -11.14 -15.66 2.14
CA LEU A 254 -11.92 -14.43 2.30
C LEU A 254 -12.97 -14.23 1.18
N GLN A 255 -13.48 -15.31 0.57
CA GLN A 255 -14.45 -15.22 -0.53
C GLN A 255 -15.81 -14.65 -0.10
N ASN A 256 -16.17 -14.77 1.18
CA ASN A 256 -17.46 -14.31 1.70
C ASN A 256 -17.29 -13.08 2.62
N SER A 257 -18.20 -12.11 2.50
CA SER A 257 -18.30 -11.02 3.48
C SER A 257 -18.82 -11.54 4.82
N VAL A 258 -18.32 -10.94 5.90
CA VAL A 258 -18.74 -11.22 7.29
C VAL A 258 -19.36 -9.99 7.96
N ILE A 259 -19.24 -8.81 7.34
CA ILE A 259 -19.54 -7.53 7.99
C ILE A 259 -21.02 -7.42 8.34
N GLU A 260 -21.90 -7.80 7.42
CA GLU A 260 -23.34 -7.75 7.63
C GLU A 260 -23.76 -8.62 8.82
N GLN A 261 -23.17 -9.82 8.94
CA GLN A 261 -23.44 -10.76 10.02
C GLN A 261 -22.87 -10.29 11.36
N GLU A 262 -21.62 -9.81 11.38
CA GLU A 262 -20.98 -9.28 12.60
C GLU A 262 -21.72 -8.03 13.12
N GLY A 263 -22.08 -7.13 12.21
CA GLY A 263 -22.75 -5.87 12.51
C GLY A 263 -24.19 -6.05 13.02
N ALA A 264 -24.89 -7.10 12.60
CA ALA A 264 -26.29 -7.36 12.97
C ALA A 264 -26.52 -7.51 14.49
N SER A 265 -25.47 -7.82 15.25
CA SER A 265 -25.53 -7.98 16.71
C SER A 265 -25.51 -6.65 17.49
N PHE A 266 -25.25 -5.52 16.82
CA PHE A 266 -25.13 -4.21 17.45
C PHE A 266 -26.31 -3.30 17.09
N ASP A 267 -27.18 -2.99 18.05
CA ASP A 267 -28.19 -1.94 17.87
C ASP A 267 -27.56 -0.56 18.13
N LEU A 268 -27.26 0.13 17.04
CA LEU A 268 -26.69 1.47 17.03
C LEU A 268 -27.67 2.50 16.45
N SER A 269 -28.94 2.12 16.31
CA SER A 269 -29.98 3.01 15.79
C SER A 269 -30.15 4.22 16.71
N ASN A 270 -30.41 5.38 16.11
CA ASN A 270 -30.71 6.64 16.83
C ASN A 270 -29.60 7.16 17.77
N ARG A 271 -28.38 6.63 17.72
CA ARG A 271 -27.26 7.19 18.50
C ARG A 271 -26.77 8.49 17.87
N ALA A 272 -26.55 9.50 18.70
CA ALA A 272 -25.96 10.76 18.28
C ALA A 272 -24.51 10.55 17.77
N PRO A 273 -24.05 11.30 16.75
CA PRO A 273 -22.70 11.16 16.19
C PRO A 273 -21.57 11.16 17.22
N ASP A 274 -21.57 12.10 18.18
CA ASP A 274 -20.55 12.16 19.24
C ASP A 274 -20.51 10.90 20.10
N SER A 275 -21.68 10.29 20.30
CA SER A 275 -21.82 9.07 21.07
C SER A 275 -21.28 7.85 20.31
N LEU A 276 -21.36 7.87 18.98
CA LEU A 276 -20.76 6.87 18.11
C LEU A 276 -19.22 7.03 18.09
N LEU A 277 -18.69 8.26 18.00
CA LEU A 277 -17.24 8.50 18.05
C LEU A 277 -16.61 8.05 19.37
N ARG A 278 -17.23 8.37 20.51
CA ARG A 278 -16.76 7.86 21.82
C ARG A 278 -16.77 6.34 21.88
N GLY A 279 -17.84 5.71 21.41
CA GLY A 279 -17.91 4.26 21.36
C GLY A 279 -16.86 3.65 20.41
N LEU A 280 -16.58 4.32 19.30
CA LEU A 280 -15.59 3.88 18.31
C LEU A 280 -14.18 3.88 18.91
N ASP A 281 -13.84 4.96 19.62
CA ASP A 281 -12.59 5.08 20.37
C ASP A 281 -12.43 3.95 21.40
N GLU A 282 -13.46 3.72 22.23
CA GLU A 282 -13.48 2.62 23.20
C GLU A 282 -13.29 1.25 22.55
N ALA A 283 -14.00 0.99 21.45
CA ALA A 283 -13.96 -0.31 20.76
C ALA A 283 -12.61 -0.56 20.09
N ILE A 284 -11.99 0.47 19.49
CA ILE A 284 -10.65 0.38 18.91
C ILE A 284 -9.63 0.05 20.00
N MET A 285 -9.67 0.76 21.13
CA MET A 285 -8.74 0.53 22.25
C MET A 285 -8.93 -0.85 22.89
N ALA A 286 -10.14 -1.40 22.85
CA ALA A 286 -10.45 -2.75 23.29
C ALA A 286 -10.06 -3.86 22.29
N LEU A 287 -9.57 -3.50 21.10
CA LEU A 287 -9.28 -4.42 19.99
C LEU A 287 -10.51 -5.24 19.55
N ASP A 288 -11.70 -4.64 19.69
CA ASP A 288 -12.98 -5.24 19.32
C ASP A 288 -13.33 -4.83 17.87
N PHE A 289 -12.74 -5.53 16.91
CA PHE A 289 -12.91 -5.20 15.49
C PHE A 289 -14.35 -5.35 14.97
N PRO A 290 -15.20 -6.30 15.44
CA PRO A 290 -16.61 -6.34 15.05
C PRO A 290 -17.38 -5.10 15.53
N ARG A 291 -17.28 -4.74 16.82
CA ARG A 291 -17.96 -3.56 17.38
C ARG A 291 -17.43 -2.27 16.74
N THR A 292 -16.12 -2.19 16.53
CA THR A 292 -15.46 -1.06 15.86
C THR A 292 -16.04 -0.85 14.46
N THR A 293 -16.18 -1.94 13.68
CA THR A 293 -16.72 -1.88 12.32
C THR A 293 -18.19 -1.42 12.34
N ALA A 294 -19.01 -1.96 13.24
CA ALA A 294 -20.42 -1.55 13.36
C ALA A 294 -20.58 -0.06 13.73
N LEU A 295 -19.78 0.43 14.68
CA LEU A 295 -19.78 1.84 15.09
C LEU A 295 -19.31 2.78 13.98
N ALA A 296 -18.27 2.39 13.25
CA ALA A 296 -17.77 3.14 12.11
C ALA A 296 -18.82 3.21 10.99
N ASP A 297 -19.42 2.08 10.61
CA ASP A 297 -20.48 2.04 9.59
C ASP A 297 -21.69 2.91 9.99
N ALA A 298 -22.16 2.80 11.25
CA ALA A 298 -23.24 3.64 11.76
C ALA A 298 -22.90 5.13 11.70
N TYR A 299 -21.67 5.53 12.06
CA TYR A 299 -21.24 6.92 11.97
C TYR A 299 -21.20 7.41 10.52
N LEU A 300 -20.60 6.66 9.60
CA LEU A 300 -20.47 7.04 8.20
C LEU A 300 -21.84 7.19 7.52
N ARG A 301 -22.80 6.32 7.84
CA ARG A 301 -24.19 6.38 7.35
C ARG A 301 -25.00 7.52 7.94
N SER A 302 -24.64 8.04 9.12
CA SER A 302 -25.35 9.17 9.75
C SER A 302 -25.24 10.48 8.95
N GLY A 303 -24.27 10.57 8.02
CA GLY A 303 -23.99 11.80 7.28
C GLY A 303 -23.21 12.84 8.08
N ALA A 304 -22.79 12.53 9.31
CA ALA A 304 -21.96 13.39 10.14
C ALA A 304 -20.58 13.69 9.50
N ASP A 305 -19.87 14.64 10.12
CA ASP A 305 -18.57 15.12 9.62
C ASP A 305 -17.52 13.99 9.60
N ARG A 306 -17.02 13.69 8.40
CA ARG A 306 -15.96 12.69 8.20
C ARG A 306 -14.62 13.15 8.76
N LYS A 307 -14.37 14.46 8.89
CA LYS A 307 -13.14 14.95 9.52
C LYS A 307 -13.10 14.61 11.01
N ALA A 308 -14.21 14.79 11.73
CA ALA A 308 -14.32 14.36 13.12
C ALA A 308 -14.05 12.86 13.27
N TYR A 309 -14.58 12.02 12.38
CA TYR A 309 -14.26 10.59 12.33
C TYR A 309 -12.76 10.32 12.13
N GLN A 310 -12.17 10.93 11.10
CA GLN A 310 -10.75 10.76 10.79
C GLN A 310 -9.87 11.21 11.96
N SER A 311 -10.21 12.31 12.63
CA SER A 311 -9.52 12.79 13.84
C SER A 311 -9.60 11.78 14.98
N THR A 312 -10.79 11.23 15.27
CA THR A 312 -10.95 10.19 16.31
C THR A 312 -10.07 8.97 15.99
N VAL A 313 -10.17 8.43 14.78
CA VAL A 313 -9.39 7.24 14.38
C VAL A 313 -7.88 7.52 14.38
N ALA A 314 -7.45 8.68 13.89
CA ALA A 314 -6.04 9.10 13.91
C ALA A 314 -5.49 9.16 15.34
N LEU A 315 -6.25 9.76 16.27
CA LEU A 315 -5.86 9.84 17.67
C LEU A 315 -5.74 8.45 18.29
N CYS A 316 -6.69 7.54 18.04
CA CYS A 316 -6.57 6.16 18.50
C CYS A 316 -5.31 5.47 17.96
N ALA A 317 -4.94 5.70 16.69
CA ALA A 317 -3.74 5.11 16.12
C ALA A 317 -2.45 5.59 16.79
N CYS A 318 -2.39 6.86 17.21
CA CYS A 318 -1.27 7.41 17.97
C CYS A 318 -1.14 6.81 19.38
N ARG A 319 -2.22 6.24 19.95
CA ARG A 319 -2.19 5.59 21.27
C ARG A 319 -1.49 4.25 21.26
N PHE A 320 -1.49 3.54 20.12
CA PHE A 320 -0.75 2.29 19.98
C PHE A 320 0.73 2.58 19.73
N GLN A 321 1.52 2.45 20.79
CA GLN A 321 2.95 2.76 20.78
C GLN A 321 3.79 1.53 20.41
N ASP A 322 5.09 1.74 20.19
CA ASP A 322 6.10 0.70 19.90
C ASP A 322 5.97 -0.07 18.57
N ASP A 323 4.89 0.13 17.80
CA ASP A 323 4.74 -0.44 16.47
C ASP A 323 4.26 0.62 15.45
N PRO A 324 5.16 1.11 14.56
CA PRO A 324 4.84 2.15 13.59
C PRO A 324 3.83 1.72 12.52
N HIS A 325 3.52 0.42 12.41
CA HIS A 325 2.48 -0.06 11.50
C HIS A 325 1.13 0.57 11.84
N ASN A 326 0.83 0.79 13.13
CA ASN A 326 -0.47 1.29 13.58
C ASN A 326 -0.77 2.70 13.03
N GLN A 327 0.21 3.61 13.06
CA GLN A 327 0.03 4.96 12.50
C GLN A 327 0.05 4.93 10.97
N LYS A 328 0.97 4.16 10.38
CA LYS A 328 1.08 4.01 8.93
C LYS A 328 -0.24 3.58 8.28
N ILE A 329 -0.94 2.62 8.89
CA ILE A 329 -2.25 2.12 8.42
C ILE A 329 -3.25 3.25 8.23
N THR A 330 -3.41 4.11 9.23
CA THR A 330 -4.34 5.25 9.15
C THR A 330 -3.91 6.28 8.12
N ILE A 331 -2.59 6.45 7.91
CA ILE A 331 -2.06 7.39 6.91
C ILE A 331 -2.38 6.90 5.49
N SER A 332 -2.03 5.65 5.15
CA SER A 332 -2.28 5.09 3.81
C SER A 332 -3.78 5.11 3.45
N THR A 333 -4.64 4.77 4.41
CA THR A 333 -6.10 4.73 4.19
C THR A 333 -6.72 6.12 4.03
N PHE A 334 -6.28 7.12 4.79
CA PHE A 334 -6.74 8.51 4.62
C PHE A 334 -6.23 9.15 3.34
N GLU A 335 -4.99 8.85 2.94
CA GLU A 335 -4.47 9.28 1.64
C GLU A 335 -5.32 8.71 0.51
N GLU A 336 -5.57 7.40 0.49
CA GLU A 336 -6.42 6.79 -0.52
C GLU A 336 -7.86 7.32 -0.44
N TYR A 337 -8.40 7.58 0.75
CA TYR A 337 -9.73 8.20 0.86
C TYR A 337 -9.81 9.57 0.19
N GLY A 338 -8.75 10.37 0.31
CA GLY A 338 -8.66 11.69 -0.31
C GLY A 338 -8.52 11.65 -1.83
N HIS A 339 -7.98 10.56 -2.38
CA HIS A 339 -7.65 10.46 -3.81
C HIS A 339 -8.56 9.52 -4.62
N ASN A 340 -9.19 8.54 -3.96
CA ASN A 340 -9.99 7.51 -4.58
C ASN A 340 -11.31 8.09 -5.11
N SER A 341 -11.58 7.84 -6.39
CA SER A 341 -12.71 8.42 -7.11
C SER A 341 -13.95 7.52 -7.17
N THR A 342 -13.89 6.30 -6.62
CA THR A 342 -15.02 5.35 -6.65
C THR A 342 -16.14 5.76 -5.69
N HIS A 343 -17.36 5.30 -5.96
CA HIS A 343 -18.50 5.50 -5.06
C HIS A 343 -18.37 4.72 -3.74
N LEU A 344 -17.47 3.74 -3.68
CA LEU A 344 -17.20 2.91 -2.50
C LEU A 344 -16.11 3.46 -1.59
N ARG A 345 -15.58 4.67 -1.81
CA ARG A 345 -14.45 5.21 -1.04
C ARG A 345 -14.64 5.21 0.48
N ASP A 346 -15.88 5.31 0.99
CA ASP A 346 -16.16 5.24 2.44
C ASP A 346 -15.78 3.85 3.03
N ARG A 347 -15.64 2.78 2.21
CA ARG A 347 -15.07 1.49 2.64
C ARG A 347 -13.62 1.63 3.12
N LEU A 348 -12.85 2.59 2.61
CA LEU A 348 -11.48 2.86 3.08
C LEU A 348 -11.48 3.35 4.54
N LEU A 349 -12.47 4.19 4.89
CA LEU A 349 -12.65 4.67 6.26
C LEU A 349 -13.12 3.55 7.20
N LEU A 350 -13.93 2.62 6.70
CA LEU A 350 -14.33 1.45 7.48
C LEU A 350 -13.15 0.49 7.70
N ALA A 351 -12.37 0.22 6.65
CA ALA A 351 -11.22 -0.66 6.70
C ALA A 351 -10.14 -0.16 7.67
N THR A 352 -9.88 1.15 7.73
CA THR A 352 -8.88 1.68 8.66
C THR A 352 -9.25 1.44 10.13
N ALA A 353 -10.53 1.62 10.51
CA ALA A 353 -10.95 1.41 11.89
C ALA A 353 -10.88 -0.08 12.24
N ARG A 354 -11.36 -0.94 11.34
CA ARG A 354 -11.30 -2.40 11.52
C ARG A 354 -9.87 -2.90 11.64
N LEU A 355 -8.97 -2.48 10.75
CA LEU A 355 -7.57 -2.88 10.78
C LEU A 355 -6.89 -2.43 12.08
N LEU A 356 -7.17 -1.19 12.50
CA LEU A 356 -6.59 -0.66 13.73
C LEU A 356 -7.04 -1.44 14.97
N ALA A 357 -8.29 -1.87 15.04
CA ALA A 357 -8.81 -2.71 16.13
C ALA A 357 -8.36 -4.19 16.00
N GLY A 358 -8.18 -4.70 14.79
CA GLY A 358 -7.85 -6.11 14.54
C GLY A 358 -6.36 -6.45 14.64
N TRP A 359 -5.47 -5.46 14.46
CA TRP A 359 -4.02 -5.65 14.50
C TRP A 359 -3.55 -6.10 15.89
N VAL A 360 -2.75 -7.17 15.93
CA VAL A 360 -2.11 -7.63 17.17
C VAL A 360 -1.08 -6.59 17.60
N LYS A 361 -1.31 -5.96 18.74
CA LYS A 361 -0.40 -4.94 19.29
C LYS A 361 0.79 -5.63 19.97
N MET A 362 1.99 -5.09 19.77
CA MET A 362 3.15 -5.48 20.57
C MET A 362 2.89 -5.11 22.04
N PRO A 363 3.13 -6.02 23.01
CA PRO A 363 2.99 -5.69 24.42
C PRO A 363 4.09 -4.72 24.81
N GLY A 364 3.72 -3.50 25.21
CA GLY A 364 4.67 -2.51 25.69
C GLY A 364 3.98 -1.48 26.56
N GLU A 365 4.11 -1.61 27.87
CA GLU A 365 3.93 -0.47 28.78
C GLU A 365 4.99 0.58 28.42
N ARG A 366 4.64 1.50 27.53
CA ARG A 366 5.38 2.74 27.34
C ARG A 366 4.39 3.89 27.24
N ASP A 367 4.69 4.90 28.04
CA ASP A 367 3.75 5.82 28.65
C ASP A 367 3.76 7.19 27.94
N CYS A 368 4.14 7.23 26.66
CA CYS A 368 4.32 8.50 25.94
C CYS A 368 2.99 9.17 25.61
N PHE A 369 1.93 8.39 25.37
CA PHE A 369 0.59 8.94 25.09
C PHE A 369 -0.04 9.50 26.36
N ALA A 370 0.01 8.76 27.47
CA ALA A 370 -0.46 9.26 28.76
C ALA A 370 0.29 10.53 29.20
N ARG A 371 1.60 10.62 28.91
CA ARG A 371 2.38 11.85 29.10
C ARG A 371 1.91 12.99 28.19
N PHE A 372 1.70 12.74 26.90
CA PHE A 372 1.15 13.76 25.99
C PHE A 372 -0.22 14.26 26.47
N GLU A 373 -1.16 13.38 26.82
CA GLU A 373 -2.47 13.81 27.30
C GLU A 373 -2.39 14.61 28.59
N LYS A 374 -1.53 14.17 29.54
CA LYS A 374 -1.29 14.88 30.78
C LYS A 374 -0.71 16.27 30.55
N ASP A 375 0.24 16.40 29.63
CA ASP A 375 1.05 17.62 29.49
C ASP A 375 0.49 18.60 28.42
N TRP A 376 -0.35 18.13 27.49
CA TRP A 376 -0.80 18.93 26.34
C TRP A 376 -2.31 18.93 26.05
N SER A 377 -3.11 17.96 26.56
CA SER A 377 -4.55 17.90 26.25
C SER A 377 -5.45 18.59 27.29
N TYR A 378 -4.89 19.11 28.39
CA TYR A 378 -5.60 19.81 29.47
C TYR A 378 -5.39 21.34 29.49
N HIS A 379 -5.02 21.96 28.36
CA HIS A 379 -4.92 23.41 28.21
C HIS A 379 -5.84 23.96 27.12
#